data_AF-A0A966U1X2-F1
#
_entry.id   AF-A0A966U1X2-F1
#
_cell.length_a   1.000
_cell.length_b   1.000
_cell.length_c   1.000
_cell.angle_alpha   90.00
_cell.angle_beta   90.00
_cell.angle_gamma   90.00
#
_symmetry.space_group_name_H-M   'P 1'
#
loop_
_entity.id
_entity.type
_entity.pdbx_description
1 polymer ?
#
loop_
_entity_poly.entity_id
_entity_poly.type
_entity_poly.pdbx_seq_one_letter_code
_entity_poly.pdbx_strand_id
1 'polypeptide(L)'
;MAVTILMGVFTALLLIGTPVAFALGAAAMATVVFLDLPAIVVVQQLSSGMNVFSMLAIPFFIFAGDLMMRGKIADHLVAFAAALVG
;
A
#
# COMPACT_ATOMS: atom_id res chain seq x y z
N MET A 1 13.02 -0.84 -24.58
CA MET A 1 11.87 -0.11 -25.15
C MET A 1 10.72 0.03 -24.15
N ALA A 2 10.29 -1.05 -23.48
CA ALA A 2 9.30 -0.95 -22.40
C ALA A 2 9.72 -0.01 -21.25
N VAL A 3 10.93 -0.18 -20.72
CA VAL A 3 11.45 0.65 -19.61
C VAL A 3 11.56 2.13 -20.00
N THR A 4 11.95 2.42 -21.25
CA THR A 4 12.05 3.80 -21.74
C THR A 4 10.67 4.45 -21.89
N ILE A 5 9.64 3.69 -22.27
CA ILE A 5 8.25 4.18 -22.33
C ILE A 5 7.73 4.45 -20.91
N LEU A 6 7.93 3.50 -19.99
CA LEU A 6 7.54 3.65 -18.59
C LEU A 6 8.16 4.91 -17.97
N MET A 7 9.48 5.05 -18.07
CA MET A 7 10.21 6.19 -17.49
C MET A 7 9.87 7.50 -18.20
N GLY A 8 9.75 7.50 -19.53
CA GLY A 8 9.41 8.70 -20.30
C GLY A 8 8.01 9.23 -19.96
N VAL A 9 7.00 8.36 -19.92
CA VAL A 9 5.62 8.74 -19.58
C VAL A 9 5.51 9.17 -18.13
N PHE A 10 6.15 8.45 -17.20
CA PHE A 10 6.15 8.79 -15.79
C PHE A 10 6.78 10.17 -15.53
N THR A 11 7.98 10.42 -16.06
CA THR A 11 8.66 11.71 -15.89
C THR A 11 7.86 12.84 -16.53
N ALA A 12 7.28 12.65 -17.73
CA ALA A 12 6.44 13.66 -18.36
C ALA A 12 5.21 14.02 -17.51
N LEU A 13 4.51 13.02 -16.94
CA LEU A 13 3.35 13.23 -16.08
C LEU A 13 3.72 13.96 -14.77
N LEU A 14 4.88 13.64 -14.19
CA LEU A 14 5.37 14.34 -12.99
C LEU A 14 5.70 15.81 -13.27
N LEU A 15 6.28 16.13 -14.43
CA LEU A 15 6.58 17.52 -14.81
C LEU A 15 5.33 18.39 -14.98
N ILE A 16 4.20 17.77 -15.35
CA ILE A 16 2.89 18.43 -15.46
C ILE A 16 2.22 18.61 -14.07
N GLY A 17 2.83 18.09 -13.00
CA GLY A 17 2.33 18.23 -11.63
C GLY A 17 1.19 17.26 -11.29
N THR A 18 1.01 16.19 -12.06
CA THR A 18 0.00 15.17 -11.73
C THR A 18 0.37 14.42 -10.45
N PRO A 19 -0.60 14.01 -9.61
CA PRO A 19 -0.30 13.24 -8.42
C PRO A 19 0.40 11.92 -8.78
N VAL A 20 1.42 11.55 -8.00
CA VAL A 20 2.34 10.44 -8.29
C VAL A 20 1.61 9.12 -8.57
N ALA A 21 0.50 8.86 -7.86
CA ALA A 21 -0.31 7.66 -8.08
C ALA A 21 -0.87 7.57 -9.50
N PHE A 22 -1.40 8.67 -10.05
CA PHE A 22 -1.92 8.71 -11.41
C PHE A 22 -0.79 8.67 -12.45
N ALA A 23 0.32 9.35 -12.17
CA ALA A 23 1.49 9.32 -13.05
C ALA A 23 2.04 7.90 -13.22
N LEU A 24 2.19 7.17 -12.12
CA LEU A 24 2.69 5.80 -12.12
C LEU A 24 1.71 4.83 -12.79
N GLY A 25 0.41 4.96 -12.49
CA GLY A 25 -0.64 4.12 -13.09
C GLY A 25 -0.74 4.29 -14.61
N ALA A 26 -0.73 5.54 -15.09
CA ALA A 26 -0.80 5.82 -16.53
C ALA A 26 0.46 5.36 -17.28
N ALA A 27 1.65 5.54 -16.69
CA ALA A 27 2.89 5.02 -17.27
C ALA A 27 2.91 3.50 -17.35
N ALA A 28 2.42 2.81 -16.31
CA ALA A 28 2.30 1.36 -16.29
C ALA A 28 1.31 0.86 -17.36
N MET A 29 0.14 1.50 -17.49
CA MET A 29 -0.85 1.20 -18.53
C MET A 29 -0.29 1.38 -19.95
N ALA A 30 0.39 2.50 -20.21
CA ALA A 30 1.04 2.74 -21.50
C ALA A 30 2.07 1.65 -21.85
N THR A 31 2.79 1.17 -20.85
CA THR A 31 3.78 0.09 -21.02
C THR A 31 3.10 -1.25 -21.28
N VAL A 32 2.03 -1.58 -20.57
CA VAL A 32 1.23 -2.80 -20.79
C VAL A 32 0.67 -2.87 -22.22
N VAL A 33 0.12 -1.76 -22.71
CA VAL A 33 -0.39 -1.66 -24.09
C VAL A 33 0.73 -1.84 -25.11
N PHE A 34 1.91 -1.26 -24.85
CA PHE A 34 3.06 -1.40 -25.75
C PHE A 34 3.61 -2.84 -25.83
N LEU A 35 3.57 -3.60 -24.72
CA LEU A 35 3.98 -5.01 -24.72
C LEU A 35 2.90 -5.98 -25.20
N ASP A 36 1.70 -5.49 -25.53
CA ASP A 36 0.53 -6.31 -25.89
C ASP A 36 0.25 -7.41 -24.86
N LEU A 37 0.42 -7.05 -23.57
CA LEU A 37 0.26 -8.01 -22.49
C LEU A 37 -1.21 -8.41 -22.35
N PRO A 38 -1.51 -9.72 -22.24
CA PRO A 38 -2.86 -10.18 -21.95
C PRO A 38 -3.39 -9.52 -20.68
N ALA A 39 -4.63 -9.02 -20.72
CA ALA A 39 -5.26 -8.35 -19.59
C ALA A 39 -5.27 -9.20 -18.31
N ILE A 40 -5.29 -10.53 -18.45
CA ILE A 40 -5.18 -11.48 -17.34
C ILE A 40 -3.90 -11.29 -16.52
N VAL A 41 -2.77 -10.95 -17.15
CA VAL A 41 -1.47 -10.75 -16.48
C VAL A 41 -1.51 -9.49 -15.61
N VAL A 42 -2.16 -8.43 -16.10
CA VAL A 42 -2.33 -7.18 -15.36
C VAL A 42 -3.19 -7.41 -14.11
N VAL A 43 -4.31 -8.12 -14.26
CA VAL A 43 -5.20 -8.46 -13.15
C VAL A 43 -4.49 -9.35 -12.12
N GLN A 44 -3.71 -10.33 -12.57
CA GLN A 44 -2.91 -11.17 -11.68
C GLN A 44 -1.87 -10.36 -10.90
N GLN A 45 -1.17 -9.41 -11.54
CA GLN A 45 -0.16 -8.59 -10.88
C GLN A 45 -0.78 -7.61 -9.87
N LEU A 46 -1.93 -7.01 -10.19
CA LEU A 46 -2.68 -6.16 -9.26
C LEU A 46 -3.19 -6.97 -8.06
N SER A 47 -3.70 -8.17 -8.30
CA SER A 47 -4.14 -9.10 -7.25
C SER A 47 -2.98 -9.54 -6.34
N SER A 48 -1.81 -9.83 -6.92
CA SER A 48 -0.60 -10.15 -6.17
C SER A 48 -0.08 -8.95 -5.36
N GLY A 49 -0.26 -7.72 -5.86
CA GLY A 49 0.10 -6.48 -5.16
C GLY A 49 -0.81 -6.14 -3.99
N MET A 50 -2.09 -6.51 -4.07
CA MET A 50 -3.03 -6.52 -2.94
C MET A 50 -2.72 -7.70 -2.03
N ASN A 51 -1.53 -7.69 -1.43
CA ASN A 51 -1.12 -8.76 -0.56
C ASN A 51 -2.05 -8.76 0.66
N VAL A 52 -2.90 -9.79 0.74
CA VAL A 52 -3.95 -9.97 1.76
C VAL A 52 -3.38 -9.77 3.17
N PHE A 53 -2.09 -10.05 3.39
CA PHE A 53 -1.40 -9.81 4.66
C PHE A 53 -1.48 -8.35 5.15
N SER A 54 -1.35 -7.36 4.27
CA SER A 54 -1.44 -5.94 4.66
C SER A 54 -2.88 -5.54 4.98
N MET A 55 -3.85 -6.09 4.25
CA MET A 55 -5.28 -5.90 4.55
C MET A 55 -5.70 -6.63 5.83
N LEU A 56 -5.05 -7.74 6.18
CA LEU A 56 -5.23 -8.44 7.45
C LEU A 56 -4.65 -7.68 8.65
N ALA A 57 -3.71 -6.75 8.43
CA ALA A 57 -3.17 -5.94 9.53
C ALA A 57 -4.28 -5.16 10.24
N ILE A 58 -5.25 -4.61 9.52
CA ILE A 58 -6.38 -3.85 10.10
C ILE A 58 -7.22 -4.71 11.07
N PRO A 59 -7.79 -5.86 10.65
CA PRO A 59 -8.57 -6.70 11.57
C PRO A 59 -7.72 -7.28 12.70
N PHE A 60 -6.44 -7.61 12.48
CA PHE A 60 -5.57 -8.06 13.55
C PHE A 60 -5.24 -6.96 14.57
N PHE A 61 -5.08 -5.71 14.15
CA PHE A 61 -4.93 -4.58 15.06
C PHE A 61 -6.19 -4.34 15.89
N ILE A 62 -7.37 -4.43 15.27
CA ILE A 62 -8.65 -4.33 15.98
C ILE A 62 -8.78 -5.46 17.00
N PHE A 63 -8.46 -6.70 16.60
CA PHE A 63 -8.51 -7.87 17.49
C PHE A 63 -7.53 -7.76 18.66
N ALA A 64 -6.28 -7.37 18.38
CA ALA A 64 -5.28 -7.14 19.42
C ALA A 64 -5.70 -6.01 20.37
N GLY A 65 -6.29 -4.94 19.85
CA GLY A 65 -6.86 -3.86 20.66
C GLY A 65 -7.98 -4.34 21.59
N ASP A 66 -8.95 -5.09 21.07
CA ASP A 66 -10.04 -5.65 21.88
C ASP A 66 -9.52 -6.62 22.96
N LEU A 67 -8.52 -7.44 22.61
CA LEU A 67 -7.86 -8.34 23.57
C LEU A 67 -7.15 -7.57 24.70
N MET A 68 -6.43 -6.49 24.36
CA MET A 68 -5.74 -5.64 25.34
C MET A 68 -6.72 -4.95 26.29
N MET A 69 -7.87 -4.49 25.78
CA MET A 69 -8.91 -3.84 26.57
C MET A 69 -9.59 -4.84 27.52
N ARG A 70 -9.97 -6.03 27.05
CA ARG A 70 -10.59 -7.06 27.89
C ARG A 70 -9.64 -7.63 28.94
N GLY A 71 -8.34 -7.73 28.60
CA GLY A 71 -7.30 -8.25 29.48
C GLY A 71 -6.76 -7.24 30.50
N LYS A 72 -7.23 -5.99 30.52
CA LYS A 72 -6.66 -4.87 31.31
C LYS A 72 -5.17 -4.61 31.06
N ILE A 73 -4.63 -5.16 29.97
CA ILE A 73 -3.23 -4.97 29.57
C ILE A 73 -2.99 -3.49 29.25
N ALA A 74 -3.96 -2.85 28.60
CA ALA A 74 -3.94 -1.43 28.34
C ALA A 74 -3.85 -0.60 29.63
N ASP A 75 -4.66 -0.93 30.64
CA ASP A 75 -4.64 -0.24 31.94
C ASP A 75 -3.29 -0.40 32.65
N HIS A 76 -2.72 -1.62 32.63
CA HIS A 76 -1.42 -1.90 33.22
C HIS A 76 -0.28 -1.15 32.51
N LEU A 77 -0.32 -1.05 31.18
CA LEU A 77 0.65 -0.27 30.40
C LEU A 77 0.56 1.22 30.73
N VAL A 78 -0.65 1.77 30.84
CA VAL A 78 -0.86 3.17 31.21
C VAL A 78 -0.37 3.45 32.63
N ALA A 79 -0.69 2.57 33.59
CA ALA A 79 -0.22 2.70 34.97
C ALA A 79 1.31 2.63 35.06
N PHE A 80 1.95 1.74 34.29
CA PHE A 80 3.40 1.62 34.22
C PHE A 80 4.05 2.88 33.63
N ALA A 81 3.52 3.39 32.51
CA ALA A 81 4.02 4.62 31.90
C ALA A 81 3.85 5.83 32.84
N ALA A 82 2.72 5.93 33.53
CA ALA A 82 2.47 6.98 34.52
C ALA A 82 3.48 6.93 35.68
N ALA A 83 3.83 5.73 36.16
CA ALA A 83 4.82 5.54 37.24
C ALA A 83 6.28 5.84 36.83
N LEU A 84 6.58 5.96 35.52
CA LEU A 84 7.92 6.34 35.03
C LEU A 84 8.06 7.86 34.80
N VAL A 85 6.95 8.57 34.61
CA VAL A 85 6.94 10.00 34.26
C VAL A 85 6.47 10.88 35.42
N GLY A 86 5.74 10.32 36.39
CA GLY A 86 5.43 10.94 37.69
C GLY A 86 6.36 10.47 38.79
#